data_AF-A0A1A6FW19-F1
#
_entry.id   AF-A0A1A6FW19-F1
#
_cell.length_a   1.000
_cell.length_b   1.000
_cell.length_c   1.000
_cell.angle_alpha   90.00
_cell.angle_beta   90.00
_cell.angle_gamma   90.00
#
_symmetry.space_group_name_H-M   'P 1'
#
loop_
_entity.id
_entity.type
_entity.pdbx_description
1 polymer ?
#
loop_
_entity_poly.entity_id
_entity_poly.type
_entity_poly.pdbx_seq_one_letter_code
_entity_poly.pdbx_strand_id
1 'polypeptide(L)'
;MSHESFHKFSKFLLTSFIILLLLLKILFSVALISKYTPGRSKYREGKGSIRLTDFITQILNPNAAYHIGLSDPGHRQWQWVDQTPYNVTFWHLGEPSSDNEQCVVVNQRYSGWGWNDIPCSYKTKSVCQME
;
A
#
# COMPACT_ATOMS: atom_id res chain seq x y z
N MET A 1 57.80 -23.09 -19.30
CA MET A 1 56.33 -22.96 -19.15
C MET A 1 56.07 -21.58 -18.57
N SER A 2 56.07 -20.55 -19.43
CA SER A 2 56.42 -19.21 -18.95
C SER A 2 55.86 -18.14 -19.89
N HIS A 3 55.34 -17.07 -19.30
CA HIS A 3 54.76 -15.90 -19.93
C HIS A 3 53.31 -16.02 -20.44
N GLU A 4 52.99 -16.85 -21.44
CA GLU A 4 51.61 -16.88 -21.98
C GLU A 4 50.58 -17.43 -20.98
N SER A 5 50.92 -18.52 -20.29
CA SER A 5 50.05 -19.11 -19.26
C SER A 5 49.81 -18.15 -18.10
N PHE A 6 50.81 -17.33 -17.76
CA PHE A 6 50.72 -16.33 -16.70
C PHE A 6 49.81 -15.16 -17.10
N HIS A 7 49.90 -14.67 -18.34
CA HIS A 7 48.98 -13.65 -18.85
C HIS A 7 47.55 -14.14 -18.95
N LYS A 8 47.32 -15.40 -19.36
CA LYS A 8 45.98 -15.98 -19.44
C LYS A 8 45.37 -16.18 -18.04
N PHE A 9 46.17 -16.62 -17.07
CA PHE A 9 45.75 -16.75 -15.68
C PHE A 9 45.45 -15.39 -15.04
N SER A 10 46.29 -14.38 -15.28
CA SER A 10 46.08 -13.01 -14.82
C SER A 10 44.80 -12.39 -15.41
N LYS A 11 44.54 -12.58 -16.71
CA LYS A 11 43.28 -12.15 -17.35
C LYS A 11 42.06 -12.89 -16.77
N PHE A 12 42.18 -14.17 -16.45
CA PHE A 12 41.11 -14.94 -15.83
C PHE A 12 40.79 -14.45 -14.41
N LEU A 13 41.82 -14.19 -13.60
CA LEU A 13 41.63 -13.62 -12.26
C LEU A 13 41.04 -12.21 -12.31
N LEU A 14 41.50 -11.38 -13.25
CA LEU A 14 40.99 -10.02 -13.43
C LEU A 14 39.52 -10.01 -13.87
N THR A 15 39.15 -10.86 -14.84
CA THR A 15 37.77 -11.00 -15.31
C THR A 15 36.87 -11.57 -14.21
N SER A 16 37.33 -12.57 -13.46
CA SER A 16 36.60 -13.11 -12.30
C SER A 16 36.38 -12.05 -11.23
N PHE A 17 37.37 -11.21 -10.93
CA PHE A 17 37.26 -10.14 -9.95
C PHE A 17 36.27 -9.05 -10.41
N ILE A 18 36.30 -8.66 -11.68
CA ILE A 18 35.35 -7.72 -12.27
C ILE A 18 33.92 -8.27 -12.18
N ILE A 19 33.71 -9.56 -12.51
CA ILE A 19 32.39 -10.20 -12.40
C ILE A 19 31.91 -10.19 -10.94
N LEU A 20 32.77 -10.52 -9.98
CA LEU A 20 32.40 -10.48 -8.56
C LEU A 20 31.99 -9.07 -8.10
N LEU A 21 32.73 -8.03 -8.51
CA LEU A 21 32.38 -6.64 -8.20
C LEU A 21 31.06 -6.21 -8.84
N LEU A 22 30.78 -6.66 -10.07
CA LEU A 22 29.50 -6.39 -10.74
C LEU A 22 28.34 -7.08 -10.03
N LEU A 23 28.51 -8.34 -9.62
CA LEU A 23 27.49 -9.08 -8.86
C LEU A 23 27.22 -8.42 -7.50
N LEU A 24 28.26 -7.98 -6.79
CA LEU A 24 28.10 -7.26 -5.52
C LEU A 24 27.38 -5.93 -5.69
N LYS A 25 27.67 -5.16 -6.76
CA LYS A 25 26.93 -3.93 -7.08
C LYS A 25 25.47 -4.20 -7.39
N ILE A 26 25.17 -5.23 -8.18
CA ILE A 26 23.80 -5.63 -8.50
C ILE A 26 23.04 -6.03 -7.23
N LEU A 27 23.64 -6.86 -6.37
CA LEU A 27 23.04 -7.27 -5.10
C LEU A 27 22.78 -6.06 -4.18
N PHE A 28 23.72 -5.13 -4.10
CA PHE A 28 23.56 -3.92 -3.29
C PHE A 28 22.47 -3.00 -3.85
N SER A 29 22.42 -2.82 -5.18
CA SER A 29 21.36 -2.07 -5.85
C SER A 29 19.98 -2.71 -5.65
N VAL A 30 19.85 -4.02 -5.80
CA VAL A 30 18.59 -4.74 -5.56
C VAL A 30 18.17 -4.65 -4.09
N ALA A 31 19.11 -4.80 -3.15
CA ALA A 31 18.83 -4.63 -1.72
C ALA A 31 18.42 -3.20 -1.36
N LEU A 32 19.02 -2.18 -1.98
CA LEU A 32 18.61 -0.79 -1.85
C LEU A 32 17.21 -0.56 -2.43
N ILE A 33 16.90 -1.11 -3.60
CA ILE A 33 15.57 -1.01 -4.21
C ILE A 33 14.53 -1.70 -3.33
N SER A 34 14.83 -2.86 -2.74
CA SER A 34 13.93 -3.56 -1.81
C SER A 34 13.73 -2.81 -0.48
N LYS A 35 14.70 -2.00 -0.05
CA LYS A 35 14.57 -1.15 1.16
C LYS A 35 13.93 0.21 0.88
N TYR A 36 14.08 0.73 -0.35
CA TYR A 36 13.64 2.06 -0.77
C TYR A 36 12.35 2.04 -1.58
N THR A 37 11.83 0.86 -1.95
CA THR A 37 10.45 0.74 -2.40
C THR A 37 9.57 1.09 -1.20
N PRO A 38 8.82 2.20 -1.24
CA PRO A 38 7.87 2.54 -0.19
C PRO A 38 6.90 1.37 -0.11
N GLY A 39 6.76 0.77 1.07
CA GLY A 39 6.10 -0.51 1.28
C GLY A 39 4.84 -0.67 0.43
N ARG A 40 4.95 -1.47 -0.65
CA ARG A 40 3.79 -2.17 -1.17
C ARG A 40 3.33 -3.01 0.00
N SER A 41 2.15 -2.70 0.50
CA SER A 41 1.52 -3.34 1.65
C SER A 41 1.86 -4.83 1.68
N LYS A 42 2.24 -5.35 2.86
CA LYS A 42 2.21 -6.79 3.10
C LYS A 42 0.84 -7.28 2.64
N TYR A 43 0.78 -7.97 1.51
CA TYR A 43 -0.36 -8.81 1.20
C TYR A 43 -0.41 -9.83 2.35
N ARG A 44 -1.33 -9.62 3.29
CA ARG A 44 -1.79 -10.73 4.10
C ARG A 44 -2.43 -11.70 3.11
N GLU A 45 -1.77 -12.80 2.84
CA GLU A 45 -2.41 -14.02 2.34
C GLU A 45 -3.40 -14.48 3.42
N GLY A 46 -4.58 -13.89 3.40
CA GLY A 46 -5.72 -14.25 4.23
C GLY A 46 -6.83 -14.75 3.32
N LYS A 47 -6.94 -16.08 3.22
CA LYS A 47 -8.10 -16.87 2.79
C LYS A 47 -9.22 -16.10 2.06
N GLY A 48 -9.31 -16.35 0.76
CA GLY A 48 -10.42 -16.12 -0.16
C GLY A 48 -11.70 -15.50 0.39
N SER A 49 -11.80 -14.18 0.25
CA SER A 49 -13.04 -13.43 -0.01
C SER A 49 -12.59 -12.07 -0.50
N ILE A 50 -12.62 -11.81 -1.81
CA ILE A 50 -12.30 -10.49 -2.36
C ILE A 50 -13.34 -9.51 -1.81
N ARG A 51 -12.96 -8.69 -0.82
CA ARG A 51 -13.86 -7.66 -0.30
C ARG A 51 -13.86 -6.51 -1.30
N LEU A 52 -15.00 -5.82 -1.45
CA LEU A 52 -15.10 -4.64 -2.32
C LEU A 52 -14.01 -3.59 -2.00
N THR A 53 -13.67 -3.46 -0.72
CA THR A 53 -12.56 -2.63 -0.22
C THR A 53 -11.19 -3.03 -0.78
N ASP A 54 -10.93 -4.32 -1.04
CA ASP A 54 -9.66 -4.79 -1.59
C ASP A 54 -9.51 -4.41 -3.07
N PHE A 55 -10.62 -4.36 -3.81
CA PHE A 55 -10.60 -3.95 -5.22
C PHE A 55 -10.41 -2.44 -5.36
N ILE A 56 -11.20 -1.63 -4.66
CA ILE A 56 -11.12 -0.17 -4.80
C ILE A 56 -9.74 0.35 -4.38
N THR A 57 -9.14 -0.18 -3.32
CA THR A 57 -7.85 0.31 -2.81
C THR A 57 -6.68 0.08 -3.77
N GLN A 58 -6.83 -0.78 -4.77
CA GLN A 58 -5.81 -0.99 -5.82
C GLN A 58 -5.82 0.12 -6.88
N ILE A 59 -6.93 0.85 -7.05
CA ILE A 59 -7.08 1.89 -8.08
C ILE A 59 -6.99 3.32 -7.53
N LEU A 60 -7.10 3.50 -6.20
CA LEU A 60 -7.06 4.81 -5.57
C LEU A 60 -5.63 5.36 -5.47
N ASN A 61 -5.49 6.69 -5.52
CA ASN A 61 -4.23 7.36 -5.26
C ASN A 61 -3.95 7.32 -3.74
N PRO A 62 -2.85 6.72 -3.27
CA PRO A 62 -2.54 6.62 -1.84
C PRO A 62 -2.32 7.96 -1.15
N ASN A 63 -2.09 9.04 -1.90
CA ASN A 63 -1.91 10.39 -1.35
C ASN A 63 -3.22 11.19 -1.27
N ALA A 64 -4.37 10.56 -1.50
CA ALA A 64 -5.68 11.20 -1.46
C ALA A 64 -6.65 10.48 -0.50
N ALA A 65 -7.65 11.22 -0.03
CA ALA A 65 -8.79 10.69 0.69
C ALA A 65 -10.03 10.73 -0.21
N TYR A 66 -10.90 9.73 -0.05
CA TYR A 66 -12.08 9.58 -0.86
C TYR A 66 -13.30 9.35 0.03
N HIS A 67 -14.27 10.25 -0.02
CA HIS A 67 -15.60 10.06 0.56
C HIS A 67 -16.23 8.78 0.00
N ILE A 68 -16.78 8.00 0.91
CA ILE A 68 -17.62 6.84 0.62
C ILE A 68 -19.04 7.10 1.13
N GLY A 69 -19.99 6.28 0.70
CA GLY A 69 -21.39 6.42 1.07
C GLY A 69 -21.73 6.00 2.51
N LEU A 70 -20.79 5.99 3.45
CA LEU A 70 -21.03 5.66 4.85
C LEU A 70 -21.07 6.96 5.67
N SER A 71 -22.09 7.15 6.49
CA SER A 71 -22.22 8.31 7.37
C SER A 71 -22.90 7.95 8.69
N ASP A 72 -22.75 8.83 9.68
CA ASP A 72 -23.40 8.74 10.98
C ASP A 72 -24.41 9.90 11.15
N PRO A 73 -25.73 9.64 11.13
CA PRO A 73 -26.71 10.66 11.44
C PRO A 73 -26.71 11.06 12.93
N GLY A 74 -26.03 10.30 13.80
CA GLY A 74 -25.78 10.63 15.19
C GLY A 74 -25.58 9.39 16.07
N HIS A 75 -24.77 9.54 17.12
CA HIS A 75 -24.51 8.49 18.13
C HIS A 75 -23.89 7.20 17.57
N ARG A 76 -23.02 7.29 16.57
CA ARG A 76 -22.28 6.17 15.97
C ARG A 76 -23.18 5.14 15.30
N GLN A 77 -24.30 5.60 14.74
CA GLN A 77 -25.24 4.79 13.98
C GLN A 77 -24.88 4.80 12.50
N TRP A 78 -23.76 4.18 12.14
CA TRP A 78 -23.26 4.12 10.77
C TRP A 78 -24.28 3.52 9.79
N GLN A 79 -24.54 4.25 8.70
CA GLN A 79 -25.52 3.89 7.67
C GLN A 79 -24.93 4.10 6.28
N TRP A 80 -25.13 3.13 5.40
CA TRP A 80 -24.82 3.28 3.98
C TRP A 80 -25.95 4.03 3.27
N VAL A 81 -25.59 4.91 2.33
CA VAL A 81 -26.55 5.68 1.52
C VAL A 81 -27.48 4.80 0.67
N ASP A 82 -27.05 3.59 0.32
CA ASP A 82 -27.82 2.60 -0.44
C ASP A 82 -28.68 1.69 0.47
N GLN A 83 -28.68 1.96 1.79
CA GLN A 83 -29.39 1.19 2.81
C GLN A 83 -28.88 -0.26 3.00
N THR A 84 -27.72 -0.59 2.44
CA THR A 84 -27.05 -1.86 2.73
C THR A 84 -26.81 -1.99 4.24
N PRO A 85 -27.06 -3.15 4.87
CA PRO A 85 -26.80 -3.33 6.30
C PRO A 85 -25.32 -3.10 6.66
N TYR A 86 -25.07 -2.28 7.69
CA TYR A 86 -23.73 -2.06 8.22
C TYR A 86 -23.26 -3.28 9.04
N ASN A 87 -22.58 -4.22 8.39
CA ASN A 87 -22.09 -5.47 8.98
C ASN A 87 -20.57 -5.68 8.85
N VAL A 88 -19.86 -4.72 8.25
CA VAL A 88 -18.41 -4.77 8.02
C VAL A 88 -17.73 -3.53 8.58
N THR A 89 -16.50 -3.71 9.05
CA THR A 89 -15.63 -2.63 9.51
C THR A 89 -14.29 -2.70 8.80
N PHE A 90 -13.80 -1.53 8.39
CA PHE A 90 -12.46 -1.33 7.82
C PHE A 90 -11.78 -0.10 8.42
N TRP A 91 -12.17 0.29 9.64
CA TRP A 91 -11.62 1.45 10.34
C TRP A 91 -10.11 1.34 10.56
N HIS A 92 -9.42 2.48 10.44
CA HIS A 92 -8.07 2.62 10.96
C HIS A 92 -8.06 2.42 12.48
N LEU A 93 -6.90 2.05 13.01
CA LEU A 93 -6.72 1.99 14.46
C LEU A 93 -6.98 3.38 15.06
N GLY A 94 -7.88 3.44 16.04
CA GLY A 94 -8.29 4.67 16.71
C GLY A 94 -9.54 5.33 16.12
N GLU A 95 -10.02 4.86 14.97
CA GLU A 95 -11.24 5.36 14.35
C GLU A 95 -12.45 4.44 14.60
N PRO A 96 -13.68 4.98 14.61
CA PRO A 96 -14.00 6.40 14.53
C PRO A 96 -13.67 7.17 15.82
N SER A 97 -13.13 8.38 15.71
CA SER A 97 -12.53 9.10 16.84
C SER A 97 -13.38 10.24 17.40
N SER A 98 -14.38 10.75 16.67
CA SER A 98 -15.13 11.94 17.08
C SER A 98 -16.60 11.91 16.68
N ASP A 99 -17.51 12.27 17.59
CA ASP A 99 -18.94 12.35 17.29
C ASP A 99 -19.31 13.56 16.40
N ASN A 100 -18.37 14.49 16.18
CA ASN A 100 -18.52 15.61 15.24
C ASN A 100 -18.04 15.26 13.82
N GLU A 101 -17.55 14.03 13.61
CA GLU A 101 -17.01 13.53 12.35
C GLU A 101 -17.97 12.49 11.77
N GLN A 102 -18.95 12.96 11.01
CA GLN A 102 -20.11 12.16 10.63
C GLN A 102 -20.02 11.55 9.22
N CYS A 103 -18.95 11.85 8.48
CA CYS A 103 -18.72 11.33 7.13
C CYS A 103 -17.48 10.47 7.08
N VAL A 104 -17.48 9.45 6.23
CA VAL A 104 -16.37 8.50 6.14
C VAL A 104 -15.60 8.68 4.86
N VAL A 105 -14.27 8.66 4.99
CA VAL A 105 -13.35 8.53 3.86
C VAL A 105 -12.57 7.24 3.94
N VAL A 106 -12.21 6.70 2.78
CA VAL A 106 -11.13 5.72 2.65
C VAL A 106 -9.83 6.45 2.30
N ASN A 107 -8.76 6.16 3.03
CA ASN A 107 -7.43 6.72 2.80
C ASN A 107 -6.31 5.74 3.20
N GLN A 108 -5.12 5.99 2.66
CA GLN A 108 -3.91 5.26 3.02
C GLN A 108 -3.21 5.98 4.17
N ARG A 109 -2.95 5.25 5.27
CA ARG A 109 -2.04 5.66 6.36
C ARG A 109 -0.77 4.81 6.31
N TYR A 110 0.19 5.08 7.21
CA TYR A 110 1.37 4.23 7.37
C TYR A 110 1.02 2.75 7.67
N SER A 111 -0.11 2.52 8.34
CA SER A 111 -0.65 1.19 8.67
C SER A 111 -1.33 0.47 7.49
N GLY A 112 -1.49 1.12 6.34
CA GLY A 112 -2.22 0.59 5.19
C GLY A 112 -3.52 1.36 4.92
N TRP A 113 -4.41 0.77 4.12
CA TRP A 113 -5.71 1.35 3.78
C TRP A 113 -6.71 1.12 4.91
N GLY A 114 -7.61 2.07 5.08
CA GLY A 114 -8.65 2.00 6.10
C GLY A 114 -9.64 3.15 5.99
N TRP A 115 -10.69 3.08 6.81
CA TRP A 115 -11.68 4.14 6.97
C TRP A 115 -11.28 5.12 8.05
N ASN A 116 -11.64 6.37 7.84
CA ASN A 116 -11.51 7.47 8.78
C ASN A 116 -12.79 8.29 8.78
N ASP A 117 -13.29 8.63 9.96
CA ASP A 117 -14.35 9.62 10.09
C ASP A 117 -13.73 11.01 9.97
N ILE A 118 -14.44 11.92 9.31
CA ILE A 118 -14.07 13.32 9.16
C ILE A 118 -15.31 14.22 9.20
N PRO A 119 -15.16 15.53 9.45
CA PRO A 119 -16.27 16.46 9.30
C PRO A 119 -16.75 16.46 7.85
N CYS A 120 -18.07 16.36 7.64
CA CYS A 120 -18.67 16.29 6.31
C CYS A 120 -18.37 17.50 5.41
N SER A 121 -17.98 18.63 6.00
CA SER A 121 -17.60 19.85 5.27
C SER A 121 -16.25 19.75 4.55
N TYR A 122 -15.45 18.72 4.84
CA TYR A 122 -14.13 18.55 4.24
C TYR A 122 -14.25 18.17 2.75
N LYS A 123 -13.55 18.95 1.92
CA LYS A 123 -13.48 18.72 0.47
C LYS A 123 -12.49 17.59 0.18
N THR A 124 -13.00 16.42 -0.17
CA THR A 124 -12.20 15.28 -0.63
C THR A 124 -12.73 14.77 -1.97
N LYS A 125 -12.06 13.78 -2.56
CA LYS A 125 -12.60 13.09 -3.76
C LYS A 125 -13.74 12.15 -3.32
N SER A 126 -14.43 11.51 -4.26
CA SER A 126 -15.48 10.54 -3.92
C SER A 126 -15.31 9.26 -4.74
N VAL A 127 -15.76 8.14 -4.16
CA VAL A 127 -15.96 6.88 -4.88
C VAL A 127 -17.46 6.63 -4.98
N CYS A 128 -17.93 6.35 -6.18
CA CYS A 128 -19.32 6.00 -6.44
C CYS A 128 -19.41 4.57 -6.93
N GLN A 129 -20.43 3.85 -6.48
CA GLN A 129 -20.86 2.60 -7.10
C GLN A 129 -21.93 2.94 -8.15
N MET A 130 -21.85 2.29 -9.31
CA MET A 130 -22.89 2.37 -10.33
C MET A 130 -23.64 1.03 -10.34
N GLU A 131 -24.96 1.10 -10.45
CA GLU A 131 -25.83 -0.07 -10.69
C GLU A 131 -26.04 -0.29 -12.18
#